data_AF-A0A5C9DVZ9-F1
#
_entry.id   AF-A0A5C9DVZ9-F1
#
_cell.length_a   1.000
_cell.length_b   1.000
_cell.length_c   1.000
_cell.angle_alpha   90.00
_cell.angle_beta   90.00
_cell.angle_gamma   90.00
#
_symmetry.space_group_name_H-M   'P 1'
#
loop_
_entity.id
_entity.type
_entity.pdbx_description
1 polymer ?
#
loop_
_entity_poly.entity_id
_entity_poly.type
_entity_poly.pdbx_seq_one_letter_code
_entity_poly.pdbx_strand_id
1 'polypeptide(L)'
;MGETKKPKKLSNIRYGQLVTSIDEETGDSENWLVIQTNEKGHCHAGLFRLTGWKDLRFGWFWGSIRYDVLSEMASEMLGEDRINLMLANYDEKEYIWLQAPDENDGIWTPWGKIEYGFSNGTKTYPILWVKIWSDSAQSKISMKDIPSSKDIETTVTRILEDIASKEEGYIHTKISLSAGDYEYIARFHRPDDDEILFEMRETNTRNVRNLIRYPRKTGLWYETDAGLKLTWDPFVDVIYGDEENEENPIAVLRPYIERSTLPQGLDFPDTAKEMVSAKIVKDLLLLFKRGRRSWKLWLLGPEIGTRLVSLENESYSNSQVVLLADAKYLFDRQKNSLFKIRVALDFDAKKMIIPKIFLTSPVLHSALVGKGVLPEGGEPDFVDEKYPNEETEGE
;
A
#
# COMPACT_ATOMS: atom_id res chain seq x y z
N MET A 1 -6.48 -18.75 -44.79
CA MET A 1 -5.14 -18.18 -44.52
C MET A 1 -5.26 -17.31 -43.28
N GLY A 2 -4.85 -17.82 -42.12
CA GLY A 2 -4.86 -17.05 -40.88
C GLY A 2 -3.68 -16.08 -40.91
N GLU A 3 -3.94 -14.80 -40.73
CA GLU A 3 -2.90 -13.80 -40.51
C GLU A 3 -2.10 -14.21 -39.27
N THR A 4 -0.85 -14.62 -39.47
CA THR A 4 0.12 -14.74 -38.39
C THR A 4 0.39 -13.33 -37.86
N LYS A 5 -0.33 -12.96 -36.79
CA LYS A 5 -0.05 -11.73 -36.03
C LYS A 5 1.44 -11.74 -35.70
N LYS A 6 2.20 -10.82 -36.28
CA LYS A 6 3.62 -10.62 -35.95
C LYS A 6 3.73 -10.50 -34.43
N PRO A 7 4.70 -11.18 -33.79
CA PRO A 7 4.90 -11.04 -32.36
C PRO A 7 5.10 -9.56 -32.04
N LYS A 8 4.27 -9.02 -31.14
CA LYS A 8 4.41 -7.64 -30.67
C LYS A 8 5.79 -7.50 -30.02
N LYS A 9 6.57 -6.53 -30.47
CA LYS A 9 7.91 -6.25 -29.93
C LYS A 9 7.78 -5.57 -28.56
N LEU A 10 8.73 -5.87 -27.67
CA LEU A 10 8.94 -5.08 -26.46
C LEU A 10 9.27 -3.64 -26.83
N SER A 11 8.83 -2.71 -25.98
CA SER A 11 9.10 -1.28 -26.12
C SER A 11 9.36 -0.67 -24.75
N ASN A 12 9.92 0.54 -24.71
CA ASN A 12 10.16 1.28 -23.46
C ASN A 12 10.98 0.46 -22.44
N ILE A 13 12.06 -0.18 -22.89
CA ILE A 13 12.92 -1.00 -22.03
C ILE A 13 13.69 -0.08 -21.08
N ARG A 14 13.60 -0.37 -19.79
CA ARG A 14 14.29 0.35 -18.71
C ARG A 14 14.95 -0.66 -17.78
N TYR A 15 16.10 -0.31 -17.25
CA TYR A 15 16.86 -1.18 -16.36
C TYR A 15 16.82 -0.68 -14.92
N GLY A 16 17.09 -1.57 -13.99
CA GLY A 16 17.14 -1.28 -12.57
C GLY A 16 17.93 -2.32 -11.80
N GLN A 17 17.91 -2.19 -10.48
CA GLN A 17 18.32 -3.24 -9.56
C GLN A 17 17.34 -3.35 -8.40
N LEU A 18 17.15 -4.58 -7.95
CA LEU A 18 16.59 -4.90 -6.66
C LEU A 18 17.78 -5.18 -5.74
N VAL A 19 17.96 -4.36 -4.71
CA VAL A 19 18.95 -4.60 -3.65
C VAL A 19 18.20 -5.11 -2.44
N THR A 20 18.59 -6.27 -1.95
CA THR A 20 17.84 -6.98 -0.93
C THR A 20 18.77 -7.31 0.23
N SER A 21 18.29 -7.05 1.45
CA SER A 21 18.76 -7.74 2.66
C SER A 21 17.64 -8.62 3.21
N ILE A 22 17.99 -9.81 3.70
CA ILE A 22 17.07 -10.78 4.29
C ILE A 22 17.58 -11.10 5.69
N ASP A 23 16.75 -10.90 6.70
CA ASP A 23 16.98 -11.44 8.03
C ASP A 23 16.79 -12.96 7.98
N GLU A 24 17.87 -13.72 8.19
CA GLU A 24 17.86 -15.18 8.13
C GLU A 24 17.00 -15.83 9.23
N GLU A 25 16.81 -15.15 10.37
CA GLU A 25 16.07 -15.68 11.52
C GLU A 25 14.55 -15.49 11.35
N THR A 26 14.14 -14.29 10.97
CA THR A 26 12.71 -13.95 10.81
C THR A 26 12.21 -14.20 9.39
N GLY A 27 13.11 -14.24 8.42
CA GLY A 27 12.80 -14.22 7.01
C GLY A 27 12.33 -12.85 6.51
N ASP A 28 12.30 -11.82 7.36
CA ASP A 28 11.93 -10.47 6.96
C ASP A 28 12.95 -9.93 5.96
N SER A 29 12.51 -9.05 5.07
CA SER A 29 13.38 -8.54 4.03
C SER A 29 13.14 -7.08 3.72
N GLU A 30 14.23 -6.43 3.36
CA GLU A 30 14.28 -5.03 3.03
C GLU A 30 14.76 -4.90 1.59
N ASN A 31 13.93 -4.27 0.78
CA ASN A 31 14.02 -4.37 -0.66
C ASN A 31 14.05 -2.98 -1.28
N TRP A 32 15.21 -2.55 -1.74
CA TRP A 32 15.35 -1.36 -2.55
C TRP A 32 15.06 -1.68 -4.01
N LEU A 33 13.95 -1.16 -4.51
CA LEU A 33 13.64 -1.19 -5.92
C LEU A 33 14.13 0.10 -6.56
N VAL A 34 15.17 0.03 -7.39
CA VAL A 34 15.71 1.18 -8.13
C VAL A 34 15.52 0.97 -9.62
N ILE A 35 14.78 1.86 -10.27
CA ILE A 35 14.37 1.75 -11.67
C ILE A 35 14.79 3.01 -12.43
N GLN A 36 15.47 2.87 -13.56
CA GLN A 36 15.75 4.00 -14.45
C GLN A 36 14.46 4.62 -15.00
N THR A 37 14.45 5.95 -15.06
CA THR A 37 13.41 6.68 -15.78
C THR A 37 13.74 6.73 -17.27
N ASN A 38 12.81 7.26 -18.08
CA ASN A 38 13.08 7.57 -19.48
C ASN A 38 14.08 8.74 -19.65
N GLU A 39 14.35 9.48 -18.58
CA GLU A 39 15.33 10.55 -18.58
C GLU A 39 16.70 10.01 -18.15
N LYS A 40 17.72 10.22 -19.01
CA LYS A 40 19.07 9.71 -18.78
C LYS A 40 19.62 10.20 -17.44
N GLY A 41 20.11 9.27 -16.62
CA GLY A 41 20.74 9.57 -15.34
C GLY A 41 19.78 9.79 -14.17
N HIS A 42 18.47 9.64 -14.38
CA HIS A 42 17.45 9.70 -13.34
C HIS A 42 16.87 8.32 -13.05
N CYS A 43 16.67 8.02 -11.77
CA CYS A 43 16.00 6.80 -11.30
C CYS A 43 14.83 7.12 -10.39
N HIS A 44 13.88 6.20 -10.29
CA HIS A 44 13.00 6.12 -9.14
C HIS A 44 13.56 5.06 -8.19
N ALA A 45 13.63 5.35 -6.90
CA ALA A 45 13.91 4.32 -5.89
C ALA A 45 12.85 4.33 -4.80
N GLY A 46 12.56 3.17 -4.24
CA GLY A 46 11.77 3.03 -3.03
C GLY A 46 12.20 1.81 -2.24
N LEU A 47 12.12 1.93 -0.91
CA LEU A 47 12.39 0.85 0.03
C LEU A 47 11.09 0.15 0.40
N PHE A 48 11.05 -1.17 0.28
CA PHE A 48 9.91 -2.01 0.65
C PHE A 48 10.35 -2.99 1.73
N ARG A 49 9.74 -2.87 2.92
CA ARG A 49 9.96 -3.80 4.04
C ARG A 49 8.87 -4.84 4.02
N LEU A 50 9.24 -6.11 3.99
CA LEU A 50 8.34 -7.25 3.84
C LEU A 50 8.58 -8.23 4.97
N THR A 51 7.52 -8.65 5.61
CA THR A 51 7.58 -9.76 6.56
C THR A 51 7.60 -11.07 5.77
N GLY A 52 8.68 -11.86 5.86
CA GLY A 52 8.86 -13.08 5.06
C GLY A 52 9.19 -12.84 3.56
N TRP A 53 10.43 -13.15 3.17
CA TRP A 53 11.01 -12.99 1.82
C TRP A 53 10.17 -13.57 0.67
N LYS A 54 9.39 -14.63 0.94
CA LYS A 54 8.57 -15.29 -0.09
C LYS A 54 7.46 -14.41 -0.67
N ASP A 55 7.17 -13.24 -0.10
CA ASP A 55 5.99 -12.44 -0.42
C ASP A 55 6.17 -11.36 -1.50
N LEU A 56 7.36 -11.11 -2.04
CA LEU A 56 7.54 -10.18 -3.18
C LEU A 56 7.06 -10.75 -4.53
N ARG A 57 6.24 -11.81 -4.55
CA ARG A 57 5.79 -12.45 -5.80
C ARG A 57 4.66 -11.67 -6.44
N PHE A 58 3.51 -11.58 -5.76
CA PHE A 58 2.31 -10.94 -6.29
C PHE A 58 1.53 -10.24 -5.19
N GLY A 59 1.24 -8.97 -5.37
CA GLY A 59 0.62 -8.19 -4.31
C GLY A 59 0.74 -6.71 -4.54
N TRP A 60 0.54 -5.97 -3.45
CA TRP A 60 0.77 -4.55 -3.41
C TRP A 60 1.60 -4.23 -2.20
N PHE A 61 2.60 -3.40 -2.41
CA PHE A 61 3.62 -3.11 -1.43
C PHE A 61 3.71 -1.59 -1.30
N TRP A 62 3.78 -1.15 -0.05
CA TRP A 62 3.97 0.24 0.27
C TRP A 62 5.45 0.51 0.47
N GLY A 63 5.97 1.47 -0.28
CA GLY A 63 7.30 1.99 -0.08
C GLY A 63 7.34 2.80 1.20
N SER A 64 8.47 2.73 1.90
CA SER A 64 8.77 3.61 3.02
C SER A 64 8.79 5.07 2.56
N ILE A 65 8.26 5.93 3.42
CA ILE A 65 8.27 7.39 3.26
C ILE A 65 8.99 8.08 4.43
N ARG A 66 9.52 7.29 5.36
CA ARG A 66 10.31 7.75 6.51
C ARG A 66 11.74 8.01 6.07
N TYR A 67 12.12 9.27 5.96
CA TYR A 67 13.43 9.67 5.43
C TYR A 67 14.60 9.23 6.30
N ASP A 68 14.41 9.17 7.61
CA ASP A 68 15.33 8.57 8.58
C ASP A 68 15.63 7.11 8.22
N VAL A 69 14.58 6.29 8.08
CA VAL A 69 14.70 4.88 7.67
C VAL A 69 15.29 4.76 6.26
N LEU A 70 14.87 5.61 5.31
CA LEU A 70 15.41 5.57 3.95
C LEU A 70 16.92 5.86 3.94
N SER A 71 17.41 6.77 4.78
CA SER A 71 18.83 7.14 4.86
C SER A 71 19.66 6.03 5.50
N GLU A 72 19.22 5.53 6.65
CA GLU A 72 19.85 4.43 7.39
C GLU A 72 19.97 3.19 6.49
N MET A 73 18.85 2.76 5.92
CA MET A 73 18.79 1.55 5.08
C MET A 73 19.51 1.72 3.74
N ALA A 74 19.59 2.94 3.19
CA ALA A 74 20.42 3.16 2.00
C ALA A 74 21.90 2.98 2.32
N SER A 75 22.34 3.36 3.53
CA SER A 75 23.74 3.23 3.98
C SER A 75 24.13 1.77 4.18
N GLU A 76 23.26 0.98 4.81
CA GLU A 76 23.48 -0.45 5.03
C GLU A 76 23.52 -1.24 3.73
N MET A 77 22.66 -0.88 2.76
CA MET A 77 22.47 -1.62 1.51
C MET A 77 23.54 -1.37 0.44
N LEU A 78 24.54 -0.52 0.69
CA LEU A 78 25.59 -0.24 -0.29
C LEU A 78 26.44 -1.49 -0.63
N GLY A 79 26.57 -2.42 0.32
CA GLY A 79 27.35 -3.65 0.19
C GLY A 79 26.56 -4.93 -0.09
N GLU A 80 25.24 -4.84 -0.18
CA GLU A 80 24.34 -6.01 -0.30
C GLU A 80 24.23 -6.56 -1.72
N ASP A 81 23.75 -7.79 -1.81
CA ASP A 81 23.50 -8.49 -3.06
C ASP A 81 22.46 -7.77 -3.93
N ARG A 82 22.71 -7.81 -5.25
CA ARG A 82 21.91 -7.06 -6.23
C ARG A 82 21.41 -7.96 -7.33
N ILE A 83 20.11 -7.86 -7.59
CA ILE A 83 19.45 -8.56 -8.67
C ILE A 83 19.14 -7.53 -9.75
N ASN A 84 19.68 -7.73 -10.96
CA ASN A 84 19.33 -6.86 -12.08
C ASN A 84 17.85 -7.04 -12.44
N LEU A 85 17.18 -5.92 -12.70
CA LEU A 85 15.81 -5.93 -13.18
C LEU A 85 15.70 -5.20 -14.52
N MET A 86 14.67 -5.59 -15.27
CA MET A 86 14.26 -4.91 -16.49
C MET A 86 12.76 -4.68 -16.45
N LEU A 87 12.34 -3.48 -16.84
CA LEU A 87 10.96 -3.14 -17.15
C LEU A 87 10.79 -2.98 -18.65
N ALA A 88 9.69 -3.50 -19.21
CA ALA A 88 9.37 -3.31 -20.61
C ALA A 88 7.86 -3.39 -20.86
N ASN A 89 7.42 -2.64 -21.86
CA ASN A 89 6.02 -2.60 -22.28
C ASN A 89 5.72 -3.70 -23.31
N TYR A 90 4.66 -4.46 -23.03
CA TYR A 90 4.06 -5.43 -23.92
C TYR A 90 2.53 -5.29 -23.86
N ASP A 91 1.87 -5.15 -25.01
CA ASP A 91 0.40 -5.03 -25.09
C ASP A 91 -0.18 -3.94 -24.15
N GLU A 92 0.43 -2.75 -24.18
CA GLU A 92 0.05 -1.57 -23.36
C GLU A 92 0.18 -1.78 -21.83
N LYS A 93 0.81 -2.87 -21.40
CA LYS A 93 1.10 -3.16 -20.00
C LYS A 93 2.61 -3.20 -19.78
N GLU A 94 3.03 -2.77 -18.60
CA GLU A 94 4.41 -2.89 -18.18
C GLU A 94 4.63 -4.18 -17.39
N TYR A 95 5.75 -4.82 -17.64
CA TYR A 95 6.16 -6.07 -17.01
C TYR A 95 7.55 -5.92 -16.42
N ILE A 96 7.82 -6.70 -15.37
CA ILE A 96 9.11 -6.78 -14.69
C ILE A 96 9.72 -8.18 -14.90
N TRP A 97 11.02 -8.17 -15.19
CA TRP A 97 11.87 -9.36 -15.29
C TRP A 97 13.07 -9.19 -14.38
N LEU A 98 13.50 -10.28 -13.75
CA LEU A 98 14.72 -10.32 -12.96
C LEU A 98 15.75 -11.23 -13.60
N GLN A 99 17.01 -10.90 -13.43
CA GLN A 99 18.13 -11.71 -13.85
C GLN A 99 18.66 -12.46 -12.62
N ALA A 100 18.47 -13.78 -12.56
CA ALA A 100 18.91 -14.57 -11.42
C ALA A 100 20.45 -14.59 -11.32
N PRO A 101 21.03 -14.52 -10.11
CA PRO A 101 22.48 -14.49 -9.95
C PRO A 101 23.23 -15.73 -10.47
N ASP A 102 22.71 -16.97 -10.27
CA ASP A 102 23.65 -18.11 -10.17
C ASP A 102 23.41 -19.41 -10.94
N GLU A 103 22.43 -19.57 -11.85
CA GLU A 103 22.29 -20.87 -12.53
C GLU A 103 22.09 -20.85 -14.05
N ASN A 104 21.85 -19.69 -14.66
CA ASN A 104 21.42 -19.63 -16.06
C ASN A 104 21.90 -18.36 -16.79
N ASP A 105 23.22 -18.14 -16.89
CA ASP A 105 23.88 -17.20 -17.83
C ASP A 105 23.08 -15.91 -18.13
N GLY A 106 22.72 -15.14 -17.10
CA GLY A 106 22.06 -13.85 -17.30
C GLY A 106 20.69 -13.93 -17.99
N ILE A 107 19.97 -15.04 -17.89
CA ILE A 107 18.62 -15.19 -18.44
C ILE A 107 17.63 -14.34 -17.63
N TRP A 108 16.86 -13.52 -18.36
CA TRP A 108 15.75 -12.76 -17.79
C TRP A 108 14.57 -13.66 -17.49
N THR A 109 14.27 -13.82 -16.21
CA THR A 109 13.11 -14.56 -15.71
C THR A 109 11.93 -13.62 -15.54
N PRO A 110 10.76 -13.92 -16.13
CA PRO A 110 9.58 -13.10 -15.96
C PRO A 110 9.11 -13.15 -14.51
N TRP A 111 8.81 -11.99 -13.95
CA TRP A 111 8.36 -11.89 -12.57
C TRP A 111 6.89 -11.49 -12.50
N GLY A 112 6.44 -10.49 -13.26
CA GLY A 112 5.10 -9.95 -13.07
C GLY A 112 4.69 -8.90 -14.10
N LYS A 113 3.39 -8.67 -14.25
CA LYS A 113 2.93 -7.33 -14.64
C LYS A 113 3.23 -6.41 -13.47
N ILE A 114 3.69 -5.18 -13.72
CA ILE A 114 3.97 -4.20 -12.68
C ILE A 114 3.22 -2.89 -12.94
N GLU A 115 2.77 -2.26 -11.85
CA GLU A 115 2.38 -0.86 -11.80
C GLU A 115 3.02 -0.29 -10.54
N TYR A 116 3.45 0.97 -10.57
CA TYR A 116 4.02 1.62 -9.40
C TYR A 116 3.70 3.11 -9.44
N GLY A 117 3.67 3.73 -8.27
CA GLY A 117 3.37 5.15 -8.13
C GLY A 117 4.48 5.92 -7.46
N PHE A 118 4.61 7.16 -7.87
CA PHE A 118 5.56 8.15 -7.36
C PHE A 118 4.83 9.49 -7.24
N SER A 119 5.42 10.45 -6.52
CA SER A 119 4.78 11.75 -6.31
C SER A 119 4.87 12.65 -7.54
N ASN A 120 3.81 13.43 -7.77
CA ASN A 120 3.77 14.47 -8.80
C ASN A 120 4.48 15.72 -8.25
N GLY A 121 5.81 15.69 -8.10
CA GLY A 121 6.51 16.79 -7.43
C GLY A 121 7.94 17.01 -7.88
N THR A 122 8.76 15.97 -7.97
CA THR A 122 10.19 16.12 -8.25
C THR A 122 10.73 14.92 -8.99
N LYS A 123 11.65 15.16 -9.93
CA LYS A 123 12.47 14.11 -10.53
C LYS A 123 13.28 13.50 -9.40
N THR A 124 13.26 12.17 -9.29
CA THR A 124 14.02 11.33 -8.33
C THR A 124 13.41 11.27 -6.91
N TYR A 125 12.84 10.10 -6.58
CA TYR A 125 12.35 9.58 -5.27
C TYR A 125 11.04 10.14 -4.66
N PRO A 126 10.38 9.34 -3.77
CA PRO A 126 10.43 7.89 -3.63
C PRO A 126 9.36 7.17 -4.48
N ILE A 127 9.60 5.91 -4.84
CA ILE A 127 8.52 5.01 -5.27
C ILE A 127 7.65 4.77 -4.04
N LEU A 128 6.45 5.33 -4.06
CA LEU A 128 5.52 5.26 -2.94
C LEU A 128 4.90 3.88 -2.87
N TRP A 129 4.64 3.23 -4.00
CA TRP A 129 3.96 1.93 -4.00
C TRP A 129 4.25 1.14 -5.25
N VAL A 130 4.13 -0.19 -5.13
CA VAL A 130 4.28 -1.14 -6.24
C VAL A 130 3.13 -2.14 -6.18
N LYS A 131 2.62 -2.53 -7.36
CA LYS A 131 1.66 -3.60 -7.57
C LYS A 131 2.23 -4.60 -8.56
N ILE A 132 2.27 -5.87 -8.18
CA ILE A 132 2.77 -6.95 -9.02
C ILE A 132 1.66 -8.00 -9.17
N TRP A 133 1.43 -8.45 -10.40
CA TRP A 133 0.48 -9.52 -10.70
C TRP A 133 1.13 -10.64 -11.50
N SER A 134 0.64 -11.85 -11.23
CA SER A 134 0.84 -12.97 -12.13
C SER A 134 0.07 -12.71 -13.42
N ASP A 135 0.73 -12.82 -14.56
CA ASP A 135 0.09 -12.68 -15.87
C ASP A 135 0.72 -13.69 -16.83
N SER A 136 -0.12 -14.59 -17.36
CA SER A 136 0.30 -15.67 -18.25
C SER A 136 0.79 -15.17 -19.61
N ALA A 137 0.62 -13.88 -19.93
CA ALA A 137 1.17 -13.28 -21.14
C ALA A 137 2.71 -13.29 -21.19
N GLN A 138 3.38 -13.41 -20.04
CA GLN A 138 4.84 -13.36 -19.92
C GLN A 138 5.55 -14.51 -20.64
N SER A 139 4.93 -15.71 -20.68
CA SER A 139 5.48 -16.89 -21.37
C SER A 139 5.57 -16.73 -22.89
N LYS A 140 4.90 -15.71 -23.46
CA LYS A 140 4.87 -15.42 -24.89
C LYS A 140 5.94 -14.42 -25.34
N ILE A 141 6.72 -13.86 -24.40
CA ILE A 141 7.71 -12.82 -24.66
C ILE A 141 9.09 -13.46 -24.75
N SER A 142 9.75 -13.34 -25.89
CA SER A 142 11.13 -13.80 -26.04
C SER A 142 12.10 -12.75 -25.48
N MET A 143 12.91 -13.18 -24.52
CA MET A 143 13.92 -12.37 -23.84
C MET A 143 15.35 -12.65 -24.30
N LYS A 144 15.51 -13.43 -25.38
CA LYS A 144 16.83 -13.76 -25.92
C LYS A 144 17.53 -12.49 -26.43
N ASP A 145 18.82 -12.39 -26.14
CA ASP A 145 19.72 -11.35 -26.65
C ASP A 145 19.49 -9.92 -26.11
N ILE A 146 18.73 -9.74 -25.02
CA ILE A 146 18.60 -8.44 -24.36
C ILE A 146 19.72 -8.28 -23.32
N PRO A 147 20.72 -7.41 -23.56
CA PRO A 147 21.82 -7.23 -22.63
C PRO A 147 21.36 -6.53 -21.34
N SER A 148 22.07 -6.78 -20.25
CA SER A 148 21.98 -5.95 -19.04
C SER A 148 22.65 -4.59 -19.27
N SER A 149 22.16 -3.55 -18.58
CA SER A 149 22.78 -2.24 -18.61
C SER A 149 24.06 -2.25 -17.78
N LYS A 150 25.23 -2.02 -18.38
CA LYS A 150 26.51 -1.97 -17.66
C LYS A 150 26.61 -0.82 -16.66
N ASP A 151 25.88 0.28 -16.89
CA ASP A 151 25.96 1.49 -16.07
C ASP A 151 24.93 1.50 -14.93
N ILE A 152 24.08 0.46 -14.81
CA ILE A 152 22.99 0.47 -13.83
C ILE A 152 23.53 0.39 -12.41
N GLU A 153 24.54 -0.42 -12.18
CA GLU A 153 25.13 -0.63 -10.86
C GLU A 153 25.73 0.66 -10.31
N THR A 154 26.54 1.36 -11.11
CA THR A 154 27.09 2.68 -10.74
C THR A 154 25.99 3.70 -10.48
N THR A 155 24.92 3.67 -11.30
CA THR A 155 23.78 4.57 -11.10
C THR A 155 23.09 4.27 -9.78
N VAL A 156 22.83 3.00 -9.47
CA VAL A 156 22.17 2.56 -8.23
C VAL A 156 23.00 2.90 -7.01
N THR A 157 24.32 2.64 -7.03
CA THR A 157 25.22 3.00 -5.94
C THR A 157 25.16 4.51 -5.66
N ARG A 158 25.31 5.35 -6.69
CA ARG A 158 25.20 6.81 -6.53
C ARG A 158 23.86 7.24 -5.94
N ILE A 159 22.78 6.61 -6.40
CA ILE A 159 21.42 6.87 -5.93
C ILE A 159 21.27 6.54 -4.43
N LEU A 160 21.81 5.41 -3.98
CA LEU A 160 21.82 5.03 -2.57
C LEU A 160 22.74 5.95 -1.73
N GLU A 161 23.93 6.29 -2.21
CA GLU A 161 24.82 7.28 -1.57
C GLU A 161 24.16 8.66 -1.43
N ASP A 162 23.44 9.11 -2.47
CA ASP A 162 22.67 10.35 -2.47
C ASP A 162 21.50 10.31 -1.46
N ILE A 163 20.97 9.14 -1.14
CA ILE A 163 19.92 8.98 -0.11
C ILE A 163 20.56 8.92 1.28
N ALA A 164 21.60 8.10 1.46
CA ALA A 164 22.34 7.94 2.70
C ALA A 164 22.94 9.26 3.21
N SER A 165 23.41 10.12 2.32
CA SER A 165 23.97 11.43 2.68
C SER A 165 22.93 12.48 3.08
N LYS A 166 21.62 12.20 2.92
CA LYS A 166 20.57 13.16 3.25
C LYS A 166 20.17 13.18 4.72
N GLU A 167 20.75 12.33 5.56
CA GLU A 167 20.35 12.11 6.97
C GLU A 167 20.25 13.40 7.82
N GLU A 168 20.94 14.47 7.44
CA GLU A 168 20.96 15.70 8.23
C GLU A 168 19.61 16.45 8.23
N GLY A 169 18.89 16.32 9.35
CA GLY A 169 17.86 17.25 9.80
C GLY A 169 16.40 16.81 9.61
N TYR A 170 16.13 15.56 9.24
CA TYR A 170 14.77 15.01 9.30
C TYR A 170 14.47 14.47 10.69
N ILE A 171 13.27 14.75 11.20
CA ILE A 171 12.82 14.29 12.50
C ILE A 171 11.60 13.38 12.30
N HIS A 172 11.73 12.11 12.68
CA HIS A 172 10.58 11.21 12.76
C HIS A 172 9.64 11.70 13.87
N THR A 173 8.34 11.73 13.58
CA THR A 173 7.33 12.19 14.53
C THR A 173 6.16 11.23 14.65
N LYS A 174 5.65 11.07 15.86
CA LYS A 174 4.29 10.55 16.10
C LYS A 174 3.31 11.71 16.13
N ILE A 175 2.11 11.53 15.59
CA ILE A 175 1.08 12.56 15.55
C ILE A 175 -0.07 12.17 16.46
N SER A 176 -0.38 13.00 17.46
CA SER A 176 -1.64 12.92 18.18
C SER A 176 -2.66 13.88 17.54
N LEU A 177 -3.78 13.33 17.06
CA LEU A 177 -4.85 14.10 16.44
C LEU A 177 -6.08 14.10 17.34
N SER A 178 -6.50 15.29 17.77
CA SER A 178 -7.72 15.50 18.56
C SER A 178 -8.67 16.47 17.85
N ALA A 179 -9.94 16.45 18.25
CA ALA A 179 -10.98 17.36 17.75
C ALA A 179 -11.69 17.98 18.94
N GLY A 180 -11.61 19.29 19.07
CA GLY A 180 -12.42 20.08 19.99
C GLY A 180 -13.65 20.66 19.30
N ASP A 181 -14.43 21.46 20.04
CA ASP A 181 -15.71 22.03 19.57
C ASP A 181 -15.60 22.87 18.28
N TYR A 182 -14.41 23.39 17.97
CA TYR A 182 -14.19 24.32 16.86
C TYR A 182 -13.03 23.94 15.94
N GLU A 183 -12.04 23.20 16.42
CA GLU A 183 -10.80 22.92 15.70
C GLU A 183 -10.28 21.51 15.97
N TYR A 184 -9.61 20.97 14.96
CA TYR A 184 -8.70 19.85 15.10
C TYR A 184 -7.36 20.37 15.62
N ILE A 185 -6.75 19.62 16.52
CA ILE A 185 -5.39 19.89 17.01
C ILE A 185 -4.55 18.66 16.68
N ALA A 186 -3.57 18.84 15.81
CA ALA A 186 -2.56 17.85 15.47
C ALA A 186 -1.24 18.25 16.12
N ARG A 187 -0.76 17.43 17.06
CA ARG A 187 0.55 17.63 17.72
C ARG A 187 1.53 16.60 17.20
N PHE A 188 2.73 17.07 16.90
CA PHE A 188 3.83 16.27 16.38
C PHE A 188 4.82 16.07 17.51
N HIS A 189 4.98 14.83 17.92
CA HIS A 189 5.78 14.42 19.06
C HIS A 189 7.06 13.76 18.57
N ARG A 190 8.18 14.05 19.23
CA ARG A 190 9.38 13.23 19.09
C ARG A 190 9.10 11.86 19.75
N PRO A 191 9.34 10.73 19.05
CA PRO A 191 9.01 9.40 19.56
C PRO A 191 9.70 9.01 20.88
N ASP A 192 10.92 9.52 21.13
CA ASP A 192 11.78 9.05 22.22
C ASP A 192 11.44 9.67 23.59
N ASP A 193 11.04 10.93 23.62
CA ASP A 193 10.78 11.71 24.83
C ASP A 193 9.39 12.36 24.88
N ASP A 194 8.57 12.11 23.85
CA ASP A 194 7.23 12.67 23.66
C ASP A 194 7.18 14.22 23.60
N GLU A 195 8.32 14.87 23.34
CA GLU A 195 8.41 16.33 23.20
C GLU A 195 7.56 16.81 22.01
N ILE A 196 6.70 17.80 22.23
CA ILE A 196 5.93 18.44 21.15
C ILE A 196 6.85 19.35 20.34
N LEU A 197 7.16 18.92 19.12
CA LEU A 197 7.99 19.66 18.18
C LEU A 197 7.21 20.70 17.38
N PHE A 198 5.92 20.42 17.13
CA PHE A 198 5.05 21.27 16.34
C PHE A 198 3.58 21.01 16.68
N GLU A 199 2.75 22.06 16.69
CA GLU A 199 1.30 21.98 16.86
C GLU A 199 0.62 22.72 15.71
N MET A 200 -0.32 22.04 15.04
CA MET A 200 -1.19 22.65 14.04
C MET A 200 -2.64 22.64 14.55
N ARG A 201 -3.31 23.77 14.35
CA ARG A 201 -4.74 23.94 14.62
C ARG A 201 -5.47 24.24 13.32
N GLU A 202 -6.56 23.54 13.09
CA GLU A 202 -7.29 23.66 11.83
C GLU A 202 -8.78 23.35 12.01
N THR A 203 -9.62 24.12 11.34
CA THR A 203 -11.08 23.93 11.41
C THR A 203 -11.58 22.97 10.34
N ASN A 204 -10.90 22.94 9.18
CA ASN A 204 -11.33 22.21 8.01
C ASN A 204 -10.75 20.79 7.96
N THR A 205 -11.63 19.79 7.84
CA THR A 205 -11.26 18.38 7.79
C THR A 205 -10.35 18.03 6.62
N ARG A 206 -10.54 18.67 5.47
CA ARG A 206 -9.73 18.42 4.26
C ARG A 206 -8.29 18.83 4.49
N ASN A 207 -8.05 19.94 5.18
CA ASN A 207 -6.71 20.44 5.44
C ASN A 207 -5.97 19.51 6.41
N VAL A 208 -6.62 19.09 7.50
CA VAL A 208 -6.07 18.09 8.43
C VAL A 208 -5.78 16.77 7.72
N ARG A 209 -6.69 16.28 6.89
CA ARG A 209 -6.48 15.05 6.11
C ARG A 209 -5.33 15.18 5.11
N ASN A 210 -5.16 16.34 4.48
CA ASN A 210 -4.02 16.59 3.61
C ASN A 210 -2.71 16.64 4.40
N LEU A 211 -2.72 17.26 5.59
CA LEU A 211 -1.57 17.31 6.49
C LEU A 211 -1.18 15.89 6.89
N ILE A 212 -2.03 15.13 7.57
CA ILE A 212 -1.68 13.79 8.08
C ILE A 212 -1.22 12.84 6.97
N ARG A 213 -1.63 13.05 5.71
CA ARG A 213 -1.22 12.25 4.55
C ARG A 213 -0.07 12.88 3.77
N TYR A 214 0.50 13.98 4.23
CA TYR A 214 1.40 14.81 3.44
C TYR A 214 2.62 14.03 2.95
N PRO A 215 3.39 13.30 3.80
CA PRO A 215 4.56 12.56 3.31
C PRO A 215 4.18 11.49 2.30
N ARG A 216 3.02 10.87 2.47
CA ARG A 216 2.51 9.84 1.56
C ARG A 216 2.09 10.40 0.21
N LYS A 217 1.44 11.56 0.21
CA LYS A 217 0.87 12.19 -0.97
C LYS A 217 1.94 12.89 -1.81
N THR A 218 2.90 13.51 -1.14
CA THR A 218 3.94 14.32 -1.78
C THR A 218 5.25 13.56 -1.93
N GLY A 219 5.46 12.47 -1.18
CA GLY A 219 6.73 11.78 -1.11
C GLY A 219 7.83 12.64 -0.47
N LEU A 220 7.49 13.69 0.27
CA LEU A 220 8.42 14.66 0.87
C LEU A 220 8.16 14.83 2.37
N TRP A 221 9.16 15.29 3.11
CA TRP A 221 8.97 15.75 4.49
C TRP A 221 8.10 17.01 4.54
N TYR A 222 7.43 17.22 5.68
CA TYR A 222 6.74 18.47 5.97
C TYR A 222 7.71 19.46 6.61
N GLU A 223 7.83 20.66 6.07
CA GLU A 223 8.68 21.71 6.63
C GLU A 223 7.83 22.70 7.44
N THR A 224 8.16 22.89 8.72
CA THR A 224 7.48 23.85 9.59
C THR A 224 7.99 25.27 9.36
N ASP A 225 7.26 26.28 9.84
CA ASP A 225 7.69 27.68 9.78
C ASP A 225 9.02 27.94 10.53
N ALA A 226 9.37 27.06 11.47
CA ALA A 226 10.64 27.09 12.20
C ALA A 226 11.78 26.38 11.45
N GLY A 227 11.53 25.83 10.26
CA GLY A 227 12.50 25.11 9.44
C GLY A 227 12.72 23.65 9.85
N LEU A 228 11.88 23.08 10.73
CA LEU A 228 11.96 21.66 11.09
C LEU A 228 11.42 20.81 9.94
N LYS A 229 12.13 19.74 9.58
CA LYS A 229 11.73 18.79 8.55
C LYS A 229 11.15 17.54 9.20
N LEU A 230 9.84 17.42 9.23
CA LEU A 230 9.12 16.35 9.93
C LEU A 230 8.70 15.24 8.97
N THR A 231 8.83 13.99 9.40
CA THR A 231 8.42 12.81 8.63
C THR A 231 7.67 11.81 9.50
N TRP A 232 6.68 11.11 8.92
CA TRP A 232 5.87 10.09 9.60
C TRP A 232 5.18 9.18 8.57
N ASP A 233 4.83 7.97 9.00
CA ASP A 233 3.92 7.09 8.28
C ASP A 233 2.47 7.39 8.69
N PRO A 234 1.58 7.80 7.77
CA PRO A 234 0.20 8.15 8.10
C PRO A 234 -0.61 6.96 8.67
N PHE A 235 -0.20 5.73 8.38
CA PHE A 235 -0.91 4.51 8.78
C PHE A 235 -0.50 4.01 10.16
N VAL A 236 0.74 4.30 10.58
CA VAL A 236 1.33 3.75 11.82
C VAL A 236 1.56 4.83 12.87
N ASP A 237 2.02 6.01 12.46
CA ASP A 237 2.50 7.04 13.39
C ASP A 237 1.41 8.04 13.83
N VAL A 238 0.18 7.91 13.32
CA VAL A 238 -0.92 8.83 13.65
C VAL A 238 -1.90 8.18 14.61
N ILE A 239 -1.97 8.74 15.81
CA ILE A 239 -2.91 8.39 16.86
C ILE A 239 -4.15 9.28 16.69
N TYR A 240 -5.30 8.66 16.47
CA TYR A 240 -6.57 9.35 16.27
C TYR A 240 -7.33 9.34 17.59
N GLY A 241 -7.36 10.48 18.28
CA GLY A 241 -7.96 10.71 19.60
C GLY A 241 -7.34 9.86 20.73
N ASP A 242 -8.10 9.65 21.81
CA ASP A 242 -7.71 8.78 22.93
C ASP A 242 -7.88 7.31 22.55
N GLU A 243 -6.82 6.51 22.65
CA GLU A 243 -6.83 5.07 22.34
C GLU A 243 -7.56 4.26 23.42
N GLU A 244 -7.66 4.76 24.64
CA GLU A 244 -8.38 4.10 25.74
C GLU A 244 -9.90 4.20 25.58
N ASN A 245 -10.38 5.13 24.75
CA ASN A 245 -11.80 5.30 24.48
C ASN A 245 -12.22 4.50 23.24
N GLU A 246 -13.03 3.46 23.44
CA GLU A 246 -13.58 2.63 22.36
C GLU A 246 -14.43 3.43 21.34
N GLU A 247 -14.90 4.62 21.72
CA GLU A 247 -15.71 5.52 20.90
C GLU A 247 -14.91 6.75 20.47
N ASN A 248 -14.05 6.54 19.48
CA ASN A 248 -13.21 7.60 18.94
C ASN A 248 -13.65 8.01 17.51
N PRO A 249 -14.55 9.01 17.38
CA PRO A 249 -15.12 9.41 16.09
C PRO A 249 -14.07 9.95 15.11
N ILE A 250 -12.96 10.50 15.62
CA ILE A 250 -11.85 11.04 14.82
C ILE A 250 -11.19 9.95 13.96
N ALA A 251 -11.31 8.68 14.35
CA ALA A 251 -10.82 7.55 13.58
C ALA A 251 -11.40 7.48 12.15
N VAL A 252 -12.54 8.14 11.85
CA VAL A 252 -13.06 8.26 10.48
C VAL A 252 -12.09 9.00 9.55
N LEU A 253 -11.17 9.81 10.09
CA LEU A 253 -10.15 10.53 9.31
C LEU A 253 -8.94 9.69 8.93
N ARG A 254 -8.85 8.45 9.45
CA ARG A 254 -7.74 7.53 9.19
C ARG A 254 -7.43 7.46 7.69
N PRO A 255 -6.15 7.36 7.33
CA PRO A 255 -5.78 7.24 5.95
C PRO A 255 -6.17 5.84 5.51
N TYR A 256 -7.06 5.79 4.54
CA TYR A 256 -7.27 4.57 3.77
C TYR A 256 -5.98 4.28 3.00
N ILE A 257 -5.58 3.01 2.90
CA ILE A 257 -4.61 2.51 1.89
C ILE A 257 -5.03 3.06 0.51
N GLU A 258 -4.50 4.23 0.11
CA GLU A 258 -4.97 4.94 -1.07
C GLU A 258 -4.67 4.16 -2.36
N ARG A 259 -5.69 3.58 -2.99
CA ARG A 259 -5.63 3.16 -4.39
C ARG A 259 -6.74 3.84 -5.16
N SER A 260 -6.45 5.06 -5.63
CA SER A 260 -7.10 5.87 -6.69
C SER A 260 -8.64 5.90 -6.88
N THR A 261 -9.43 5.18 -6.09
CA THR A 261 -10.89 5.19 -6.11
C THR A 261 -11.38 4.91 -4.70
N LEU A 262 -11.54 5.97 -3.90
CA LEU A 262 -12.48 5.89 -2.78
C LEU A 262 -13.84 5.48 -3.36
N PRO A 263 -14.53 4.51 -2.76
CA PRO A 263 -15.92 4.22 -3.12
C PRO A 263 -16.74 5.51 -3.23
N GLN A 264 -17.48 5.68 -4.33
CA GLN A 264 -18.35 6.84 -4.50
C GLN A 264 -19.47 6.75 -3.45
N GLY A 265 -19.50 7.72 -2.54
CA GLY A 265 -20.45 7.75 -1.41
C GLY A 265 -19.80 7.84 -0.04
N LEU A 266 -18.47 7.67 0.08
CA LEU A 266 -17.75 7.98 1.31
C LEU A 266 -17.65 9.49 1.52
N ASP A 267 -18.44 9.99 2.47
CA ASP A 267 -18.36 11.37 2.94
C ASP A 267 -17.50 11.48 4.21
N PHE A 268 -17.04 12.70 4.49
CA PHE A 268 -16.39 13.08 5.75
C PHE A 268 -17.09 14.33 6.30
N PRO A 269 -17.01 14.59 7.62
CA PRO A 269 -17.37 15.90 8.15
C PRO A 269 -16.53 16.98 7.48
N ASP A 270 -17.10 18.13 7.13
CA ASP A 270 -16.36 19.26 6.55
C ASP A 270 -15.54 20.01 7.61
N THR A 271 -15.97 19.96 8.87
CA THR A 271 -15.34 20.71 9.98
C THR A 271 -15.20 19.90 11.27
N ALA A 272 -14.32 20.34 12.16
CA ALA A 272 -14.18 19.81 13.52
C ALA A 272 -15.50 19.89 14.32
N LYS A 273 -16.22 21.00 14.19
CA LYS A 273 -17.54 21.17 14.81
C LYS A 273 -18.54 20.11 14.33
N GLU A 274 -18.58 19.86 13.03
CA GLU A 274 -19.44 18.81 12.46
C GLU A 274 -19.05 17.44 13.00
N MET A 275 -17.76 17.12 13.05
CA MET A 275 -17.22 15.89 13.63
C MET A 275 -17.67 15.67 15.08
N VAL A 276 -17.49 16.67 15.95
CA VAL A 276 -17.83 16.57 17.38
C VAL A 276 -19.34 16.54 17.59
N SER A 277 -20.10 17.26 16.77
CA SER A 277 -21.58 17.28 16.85
C SER A 277 -22.25 16.05 16.23
N ALA A 278 -21.51 15.22 15.48
CA ALA A 278 -22.07 14.10 14.77
C ALA A 278 -22.59 13.04 15.75
N LYS A 279 -23.81 12.58 15.54
CA LYS A 279 -24.40 11.54 16.38
C LYS A 279 -23.72 10.20 16.09
N ILE A 280 -23.09 9.59 17.10
CA ILE A 280 -22.56 8.23 16.99
C ILE A 280 -23.74 7.25 17.00
N VAL A 281 -23.85 6.45 15.94
CA VAL A 281 -24.87 5.41 15.76
C VAL A 281 -24.15 4.07 15.70
N LYS A 282 -24.49 3.15 16.60
CA LYS A 282 -23.94 1.79 16.59
C LYS A 282 -24.66 0.93 15.54
N ASP A 283 -24.01 -0.16 15.14
CA ASP A 283 -24.61 -1.30 14.44
C ASP A 283 -24.85 -1.19 12.92
N LEU A 284 -24.00 -0.46 12.19
CA LEU A 284 -23.97 -0.62 10.73
C LEU A 284 -23.10 -1.82 10.34
N LEU A 285 -23.72 -2.87 9.82
CA LEU A 285 -23.04 -4.06 9.32
C LEU A 285 -22.74 -3.92 7.83
N LEU A 286 -21.46 -3.94 7.49
CA LEU A 286 -20.94 -4.08 6.14
C LEU A 286 -20.86 -5.57 5.79
N LEU A 287 -21.87 -6.06 5.05
CA LEU A 287 -21.90 -7.44 4.57
C LEU A 287 -21.29 -7.51 3.17
N PHE A 288 -20.09 -8.09 3.05
CA PHE A 288 -19.47 -8.34 1.76
C PHE A 288 -19.84 -9.73 1.24
N LYS A 289 -20.52 -9.81 0.10
CA LYS A 289 -20.77 -11.09 -0.60
C LYS A 289 -19.84 -11.26 -1.78
N ARG A 290 -19.35 -12.47 -1.94
CA ARG A 290 -18.46 -12.81 -3.05
C ARG A 290 -19.26 -12.96 -4.35
N GLY A 291 -19.01 -12.06 -5.31
CA GLY A 291 -19.43 -12.24 -6.70
C GLY A 291 -18.44 -13.11 -7.49
N ARG A 292 -18.55 -13.16 -8.83
CA ARG A 292 -17.62 -13.98 -9.65
C ARG A 292 -16.18 -13.44 -9.64
N ARG A 293 -15.99 -12.12 -9.72
CA ARG A 293 -14.66 -11.46 -9.79
C ARG A 293 -14.47 -10.27 -8.85
N SER A 294 -15.52 -9.89 -8.12
CA SER A 294 -15.53 -8.78 -7.18
C SER A 294 -16.33 -9.15 -5.93
N TRP A 295 -16.32 -8.26 -4.96
CA TRP A 295 -17.22 -8.26 -3.83
C TRP A 295 -18.36 -7.28 -4.07
N LYS A 296 -19.53 -7.63 -3.56
CA LYS A 296 -20.69 -6.75 -3.46
C LYS A 296 -20.90 -6.42 -1.99
N LEU A 297 -21.35 -5.21 -1.70
CA LEU A 297 -21.59 -4.73 -0.34
C LEU A 297 -23.09 -4.58 -0.12
N TRP A 298 -23.56 -5.00 1.05
CA TRP A 298 -24.86 -4.68 1.59
C TRP A 298 -24.67 -4.00 2.93
N LEU A 299 -25.38 -2.91 3.13
CA LEU A 299 -25.40 -2.12 4.34
C LEU A 299 -26.64 -2.52 5.14
N LEU A 300 -26.42 -3.26 6.22
CA LEU A 300 -27.48 -3.71 7.11
C LEU A 300 -27.43 -2.90 8.40
N GLY A 301 -28.49 -2.17 8.73
CA GLY A 301 -28.47 -1.33 9.91
C GLY A 301 -29.64 -0.34 9.98
N PRO A 302 -29.58 0.62 10.92
CA PRO A 302 -30.57 1.69 11.02
C PRO A 302 -30.61 2.52 9.75
N GLU A 303 -31.69 3.28 9.55
CA GLU A 303 -31.88 4.07 8.33
C GLU A 303 -30.62 4.90 8.00
N ILE A 304 -30.01 4.60 6.85
CA ILE A 304 -28.85 5.30 6.29
C ILE A 304 -29.27 6.26 5.18
N GLY A 305 -28.53 7.35 5.02
CA GLY A 305 -28.73 8.33 3.96
C GLY A 305 -28.39 7.78 2.58
N THR A 306 -28.99 8.40 1.55
CA THR A 306 -28.92 7.91 0.16
C THR A 306 -27.49 7.81 -0.40
N ARG A 307 -26.56 8.66 0.08
CA ARG A 307 -25.15 8.62 -0.32
C ARG A 307 -24.39 7.43 0.24
N LEU A 308 -24.65 7.02 1.48
CA LEU A 308 -24.05 5.78 1.99
C LEU A 308 -24.66 4.57 1.29
N VAL A 309 -25.98 4.57 1.03
CA VAL A 309 -26.66 3.51 0.26
C VAL A 309 -26.05 3.33 -1.14
N SER A 310 -25.51 4.39 -1.77
CA SER A 310 -24.91 4.26 -3.10
C SER A 310 -23.71 3.32 -3.14
N LEU A 311 -23.06 3.06 -2.00
CA LEU A 311 -22.00 2.06 -1.86
C LEU A 311 -22.48 0.65 -2.29
N GLU A 312 -23.74 0.30 -2.06
CA GLU A 312 -24.28 -1.01 -2.45
C GLU A 312 -24.30 -1.25 -3.98
N ASN A 313 -24.31 -0.16 -4.77
CA ASN A 313 -24.34 -0.24 -6.22
C ASN A 313 -22.96 -0.54 -6.84
N GLU A 314 -21.89 -0.46 -6.06
CA GLU A 314 -20.52 -0.63 -6.55
C GLU A 314 -20.06 -2.09 -6.58
N SER A 315 -18.88 -2.31 -7.15
CA SER A 315 -18.17 -3.59 -7.08
C SER A 315 -16.81 -3.35 -6.45
N TYR A 316 -16.49 -4.11 -5.41
CA TYR A 316 -15.31 -3.92 -4.60
C TYR A 316 -14.22 -4.93 -4.92
N SER A 317 -13.00 -4.45 -5.09
CA SER A 317 -11.79 -5.29 -5.06
C SER A 317 -11.46 -5.72 -3.63
N ASN A 318 -10.65 -6.77 -3.45
CA ASN A 318 -10.19 -7.21 -2.12
C ASN A 318 -9.60 -6.06 -1.30
N SER A 319 -8.83 -5.16 -1.94
CA SER A 319 -8.25 -4.01 -1.26
C SER A 319 -9.30 -3.01 -0.79
N GLN A 320 -10.34 -2.74 -1.59
CA GLN A 320 -11.42 -1.85 -1.15
C GLN A 320 -12.27 -2.45 -0.02
N VAL A 321 -12.37 -3.78 0.05
CA VAL A 321 -12.99 -4.46 1.20
C VAL A 321 -12.20 -4.22 2.48
N VAL A 322 -10.87 -4.40 2.44
CA VAL A 322 -9.97 -4.10 3.58
C VAL A 322 -10.12 -2.64 4.02
N LEU A 323 -10.12 -1.71 3.06
CA LEU A 323 -10.29 -0.28 3.33
C LEU A 323 -11.56 0.05 4.09
N LEU A 324 -12.68 -0.48 3.62
CA LEU A 324 -13.97 -0.26 4.25
C LEU A 324 -14.05 -0.96 5.61
N ALA A 325 -13.44 -2.13 5.74
CA ALA A 325 -13.42 -2.88 7.00
C ALA A 325 -12.62 -2.18 8.10
N ASP A 326 -11.50 -1.54 7.76
CA ASP A 326 -10.64 -0.85 8.73
C ASP A 326 -11.07 0.59 9.03
N ALA A 327 -12.10 1.10 8.35
CA ALA A 327 -12.55 2.48 8.49
C ALA A 327 -13.06 2.84 9.91
N LYS A 328 -13.44 1.85 10.73
CA LYS A 328 -14.11 1.92 12.04
C LYS A 328 -15.45 2.68 12.07
N TYR A 329 -15.58 3.75 11.31
CA TYR A 329 -16.76 4.59 11.19
C TYR A 329 -17.02 4.95 9.72
N LEU A 330 -18.29 5.10 9.36
CA LEU A 330 -18.74 5.75 8.13
C LEU A 330 -19.55 6.99 8.48
N PHE A 331 -19.25 8.12 7.82
CA PHE A 331 -19.99 9.35 8.03
C PHE A 331 -21.13 9.50 7.03
N ASP A 332 -22.33 9.74 7.55
CA ASP A 332 -23.50 10.13 6.78
C ASP A 332 -23.74 11.62 6.95
N ARG A 333 -23.37 12.40 5.93
CA ARG A 333 -23.57 13.84 5.93
C ARG A 333 -25.04 14.23 5.97
N GLN A 334 -25.93 13.47 5.34
CA GLN A 334 -27.36 13.79 5.29
C GLN A 334 -27.99 13.71 6.69
N LYS A 335 -27.53 12.77 7.51
CA LYS A 335 -28.00 12.57 8.88
C LYS A 335 -27.10 13.18 9.94
N ASN A 336 -25.98 13.80 9.55
CA ASN A 336 -24.88 14.22 10.43
C ASN A 336 -24.57 13.15 11.49
N SER A 337 -24.33 11.92 11.03
CA SER A 337 -24.21 10.75 11.92
C SER A 337 -22.98 9.92 11.55
N LEU A 338 -22.30 9.40 12.58
CA LEU A 338 -21.15 8.50 12.45
C LEU A 338 -21.59 7.09 12.80
N PHE A 339 -21.63 6.23 11.79
CA PHE A 339 -22.01 4.84 11.95
C PHE A 339 -20.79 4.00 12.31
N LYS A 340 -20.76 3.43 13.52
CA LYS A 340 -19.73 2.45 13.91
C LYS A 340 -19.94 1.19 13.07
N ILE A 341 -18.90 0.78 12.35
CA ILE A 341 -19.00 -0.35 11.42
C ILE A 341 -18.74 -1.68 12.13
N ARG A 342 -19.45 -2.69 11.67
CA ARG A 342 -19.12 -4.11 11.84
C ARG A 342 -18.98 -4.73 10.47
N VAL A 343 -18.21 -5.79 10.35
CA VAL A 343 -17.95 -6.44 9.06
C VAL A 343 -18.37 -7.90 9.13
N ALA A 344 -19.05 -8.35 8.08
CA ALA A 344 -19.32 -9.76 7.85
C ALA A 344 -18.98 -10.13 6.41
N LEU A 345 -18.54 -11.36 6.23
CA LEU A 345 -18.26 -11.94 4.92
C LEU A 345 -19.26 -13.07 4.64
N ASP A 346 -19.84 -13.07 3.44
CA ASP A 346 -20.78 -14.10 2.99
C ASP A 346 -20.26 -14.72 1.69
N PHE A 347 -19.65 -15.90 1.86
CA PHE A 347 -19.08 -16.74 0.83
C PHE A 347 -19.03 -18.19 1.32
N ASP A 348 -18.90 -19.13 0.39
CA ASP A 348 -18.68 -20.54 0.71
C ASP A 348 -17.21 -20.76 1.06
N ALA A 349 -16.92 -20.89 2.36
CA ALA A 349 -15.56 -21.07 2.88
C ALA A 349 -14.84 -22.31 2.33
N LYS A 350 -15.58 -23.33 1.89
CA LYS A 350 -14.98 -24.54 1.29
C LYS A 350 -14.55 -24.35 -0.17
N LYS A 351 -15.02 -23.28 -0.83
CA LYS A 351 -14.80 -23.04 -2.26
C LYS A 351 -13.99 -21.80 -2.55
N MET A 352 -13.75 -20.95 -1.56
CA MET A 352 -13.10 -19.67 -1.75
C MET A 352 -11.69 -19.66 -1.17
N ILE A 353 -10.72 -19.38 -2.03
CA ILE A 353 -9.37 -19.01 -1.61
C ILE A 353 -9.46 -17.64 -0.93
N ILE A 354 -9.05 -17.57 0.35
CA ILE A 354 -9.01 -16.32 1.11
C ILE A 354 -7.93 -15.42 0.49
N PRO A 355 -8.26 -14.18 0.12
CA PRO A 355 -7.23 -13.23 -0.29
C PRO A 355 -6.24 -12.98 0.85
N LYS A 356 -4.94 -13.19 0.63
CA LYS A 356 -3.88 -12.91 1.64
C LYS A 356 -4.03 -11.52 2.28
N ILE A 357 -4.41 -10.51 1.49
CA ILE A 357 -4.63 -9.13 1.96
C ILE A 357 -5.73 -9.00 3.03
N PHE A 358 -6.62 -9.98 3.20
CA PHE A 358 -7.61 -9.93 4.29
C PHE A 358 -6.96 -10.22 5.64
N LEU A 359 -5.84 -10.93 5.66
CA LEU A 359 -5.11 -11.26 6.89
C LEU A 359 -4.37 -10.05 7.46
N THR A 360 -4.12 -9.02 6.65
CA THR A 360 -3.48 -7.77 7.12
C THR A 360 -4.45 -6.85 7.85
N SER A 361 -5.76 -7.13 7.81
CA SER A 361 -6.78 -6.33 8.50
C SER A 361 -7.25 -7.14 9.72
N PRO A 362 -7.04 -6.65 10.96
CA PRO A 362 -7.53 -7.33 12.16
C PRO A 362 -9.06 -7.56 12.12
N VAL A 363 -9.82 -6.62 11.55
CA VAL A 363 -11.29 -6.70 11.48
C VAL A 363 -11.74 -7.87 10.59
N LEU A 364 -11.18 -7.99 9.39
CA LEU A 364 -11.46 -9.11 8.49
C LEU A 364 -10.90 -10.43 9.00
N HIS A 365 -9.73 -10.42 9.64
CA HIS A 365 -9.17 -11.62 10.27
C HIS A 365 -10.14 -12.16 11.33
N SER A 366 -10.63 -11.32 12.24
CA SER A 366 -11.66 -11.70 13.22
C SER A 366 -12.95 -12.19 12.55
N ALA A 367 -13.37 -11.58 11.44
CA ALA A 367 -14.55 -12.03 10.70
C ALA A 367 -14.36 -13.42 10.04
N LEU A 368 -13.13 -13.75 9.61
CA LEU A 368 -12.77 -15.06 9.05
C LEU A 368 -12.69 -16.14 10.15
N VAL A 369 -12.11 -15.82 11.31
CA VAL A 369 -12.09 -16.70 12.49
C VAL A 369 -13.52 -16.99 12.96
N GLY A 370 -14.37 -15.97 13.09
CA GLY A 370 -15.77 -16.15 13.48
C GLY A 370 -16.61 -16.96 12.48
N LYS A 371 -16.14 -17.11 11.24
CA LYS A 371 -16.74 -17.99 10.22
C LYS A 371 -16.16 -19.40 10.21
N GLY A 372 -15.20 -19.70 11.09
CA GLY A 372 -14.51 -21.00 11.17
C GLY A 372 -13.58 -21.25 9.99
N VAL A 373 -13.13 -20.20 9.29
CA VAL A 373 -12.22 -20.31 8.15
C VAL A 373 -10.75 -20.31 8.58
N LEU A 374 -10.46 -19.64 9.70
CA LEU A 374 -9.14 -19.62 10.33
C LEU A 374 -9.27 -20.19 11.75
N PRO A 375 -8.24 -20.90 12.26
CA PRO A 375 -8.24 -21.40 13.64
C PRO A 375 -8.23 -20.24 14.64
N GLU A 376 -8.89 -20.43 15.78
CA GLU A 376 -8.76 -19.50 16.92
C GLU A 376 -7.33 -19.61 17.48
N GLY A 377 -6.49 -18.61 17.17
CA GLY A 377 -5.15 -18.48 17.75
C GLY A 377 -4.01 -19.24 17.04
N GLY A 378 -4.18 -19.65 15.78
CA GLY A 378 -3.09 -20.24 14.98
C GLY A 378 -2.54 -19.29 13.92
N GLU A 379 -1.23 -19.28 13.72
CA GLU A 379 -0.64 -18.79 12.48
C GLU A 379 -1.23 -19.60 11.31
N PRO A 380 -1.54 -18.96 10.16
CA PRO A 380 -2.10 -19.67 9.02
C PRO A 380 -1.11 -20.72 8.53
N ASP A 381 -1.52 -21.99 8.49
CA ASP A 381 -0.77 -23.03 7.77
C ASP A 381 -0.64 -22.60 6.31
N PHE A 382 0.58 -22.24 5.92
CA PHE A 382 0.92 -21.89 4.54
C PHE A 382 0.83 -23.15 3.68
N VAL A 383 -0.30 -23.34 3.02
CA VAL A 383 -0.38 -24.30 1.92
C VAL A 383 0.34 -23.66 0.73
N ASP A 384 1.56 -24.11 0.45
CA ASP A 384 2.26 -23.85 -0.81
C ASP A 384 1.27 -24.13 -1.97
N GLU A 385 1.03 -23.12 -2.81
CA GLU A 385 0.26 -23.26 -4.05
C GLU A 385 1.00 -24.21 -5.00
N LYS A 386 0.82 -25.53 -4.82
CA LYS A 386 0.96 -26.47 -5.93
C LYS A 386 -0.32 -26.37 -6.74
N TYR A 387 -0.26 -25.59 -7.82
CA TYR A 387 -1.25 -25.68 -8.88
C TYR A 387 -1.38 -27.15 -9.29
N PRO A 388 -2.58 -27.74 -9.26
CA PRO A 388 -2.78 -29.04 -9.88
C PRO A 388 -2.54 -28.85 -11.38
N ASN A 389 -1.55 -29.55 -11.90
CA ASN A 389 -1.45 -29.79 -13.34
C ASN A 389 -2.77 -30.44 -13.76
N GLU A 390 -3.52 -29.78 -14.64
CA GLU A 390 -4.52 -30.46 -15.43
C GLU A 390 -3.78 -31.49 -16.29
N GLU A 391 -3.69 -32.73 -15.79
CA GLU A 391 -3.47 -33.88 -16.66
C GLU A 391 -4.68 -33.95 -17.57
N THR A 392 -4.47 -33.51 -18.81
CA THR A 392 -5.25 -33.98 -19.96
C THR A 392 -5.09 -35.50 -20.03
N GLU A 393 -6.06 -36.23 -19.46
CA GLU A 393 -6.35 -37.58 -19.91
C GLU A 393 -6.97 -37.47 -21.30
N GLY A 394 -6.13 -37.75 -22.30
CA GLY A 394 -6.58 -38.28 -23.58
C GLY A 394 -6.28 -39.77 -23.60
N GLU A 395 -7.32 -40.58 -23.40
CA GLU A 395 -7.68 -41.72 -24.26
C GLU A 395 -9.11 -42.18 -23.96
#